data_AF-A0A5B0EE27-F1
#
_entry.id   AF-A0A5B0EE27-F1
#
_cell.length_a   1.000
_cell.length_b   1.000
_cell.length_c   1.000
_cell.angle_alpha   90.00
_cell.angle_beta   90.00
_cell.angle_gamma   90.00
#
_symmetry.space_group_name_H-M   'P 1'
#
loop_
_entity.id
_entity.type
_entity.pdbx_description
1 polymer ?
#
loop_
_entity_poly.entity_id
_entity_poly.type
_entity_poly.pdbx_seq_one_letter_code
_entity_poly.pdbx_strand_id
1 'polypeptide(L)'
;MSMQFPTPEAMGEFQRIARATLGEGIVEGKMFGKDALKYESKAIACLLEDVMGFKVGRDSEAMRTAMAYPGAELFDPSGQGRPFRDWVGVPESSMSHWETLLRAALTAAHAADDEP
;
A
#
# COMPACT_ATOMS: atom_id res chain seq x y z
N MET A 1 20.78 14.24 -0.21
CA MET A 1 19.64 13.30 -0.09
C MET A 1 18.58 13.78 -1.04
N SER A 2 18.33 13.05 -2.12
CA SER A 2 17.23 13.36 -3.03
C SER A 2 15.93 13.14 -2.27
N MET A 3 15.13 14.19 -2.07
CA MET A 3 13.77 14.02 -1.58
C MET A 3 12.97 13.36 -2.71
N GLN A 4 12.64 12.10 -2.50
CA GLN A 4 11.73 11.37 -3.37
C GLN A 4 10.31 11.85 -3.06
N PHE A 5 9.73 12.57 -4.01
CA PHE A 5 8.37 13.06 -3.93
C PHE A 5 7.47 12.21 -4.82
N PRO A 6 6.22 11.95 -4.41
CA PRO A 6 5.26 11.31 -5.28
C PRO A 6 4.95 12.11 -6.54
N THR A 7 4.64 11.41 -7.64
CA THR A 7 4.10 12.05 -8.84
C THR A 7 2.73 12.67 -8.51
N PRO A 8 2.31 13.74 -9.22
CA PRO A 8 0.98 14.32 -9.04
C PRO A 8 -0.15 13.30 -9.24
N GLU A 9 0.01 12.37 -10.19
CA GLU A 9 -0.93 11.32 -10.52
C GLU A 9 -1.05 10.29 -9.38
N ALA A 10 0.08 9.80 -8.88
CA ALA A 10 0.13 8.89 -7.75
C ALA A 10 -0.41 9.53 -6.46
N MET A 11 -0.04 10.77 -6.19
CA MET A 11 -0.57 11.53 -5.06
C MET A 11 -2.09 11.76 -5.18
N GLY A 12 -2.56 12.11 -6.38
CA GLY A 12 -3.98 12.30 -6.64
C GLY A 12 -4.78 11.03 -6.36
N GLU A 13 -4.30 9.88 -6.82
CA GLU A 13 -4.98 8.61 -6.55
C GLU A 13 -4.88 8.18 -5.10
N PHE A 14 -3.73 8.36 -4.45
CA PHE A 14 -3.58 8.16 -3.01
C PHE A 14 -4.65 8.94 -2.21
N GLN A 15 -4.81 10.23 -2.50
CA GLN A 15 -5.81 11.07 -1.84
C GLN A 15 -7.24 10.60 -2.15
N ARG A 16 -7.51 10.15 -3.37
CA ARG A 16 -8.83 9.61 -3.75
C ARG A 16 -9.17 8.35 -2.96
N ILE A 17 -8.28 7.36 -2.94
CA ILE A 17 -8.54 6.09 -2.24
C ILE A 17 -8.56 6.30 -0.72
N ALA A 18 -7.70 7.18 -0.18
CA ALA A 18 -7.73 7.56 1.24
C ALA A 18 -9.11 8.12 1.61
N ARG A 19 -9.62 9.07 0.81
CA ARG A 19 -10.94 9.67 1.00
C ARG A 19 -12.08 8.65 0.86
N ALA A 20 -11.98 7.72 -0.08
CA ALA A 20 -12.99 6.68 -0.31
C ALA A 20 -13.12 5.72 0.88
N THR A 21 -12.03 5.53 1.64
CA THR A 21 -11.98 4.66 2.83
C THR A 21 -12.18 5.40 4.16
N LEU A 22 -12.51 6.71 4.12
CA LEU A 22 -12.79 7.47 5.33
C LEU A 22 -14.00 6.89 6.07
N GLY A 23 -13.79 6.51 7.33
CA GLY A 23 -14.81 5.87 8.17
C GLY A 23 -14.64 4.36 8.30
N GLU A 24 -13.77 3.73 7.51
CA GLU A 24 -13.43 2.30 7.63
C GLU A 24 -12.27 2.08 8.63
N GLY A 25 -12.02 3.02 9.54
CA GLY A 25 -10.89 2.97 10.48
C GLY A 25 -9.53 3.31 9.87
N ILE A 26 -9.49 3.68 8.58
CA ILE A 26 -8.27 4.13 7.90
C ILE A 26 -7.99 5.59 8.21
N VAL A 27 -6.74 5.87 8.56
CA VAL A 27 -6.20 7.22 8.79
C VAL A 27 -4.94 7.44 7.96
N GLU A 28 -4.78 8.67 7.48
CA GLU A 28 -3.54 9.12 6.85
C GLU A 28 -2.44 9.27 7.91
N GLY A 29 -1.22 8.92 7.53
CA GLY A 29 -0.05 9.01 8.40
C GLY A 29 1.24 8.95 7.60
N LYS A 30 2.33 8.65 8.30
CA LYS A 30 3.65 8.50 7.69
C LYS A 30 4.26 7.14 8.03
N MET A 31 4.99 6.58 7.06
CA MET A 31 5.83 5.39 7.21
C MET A 31 7.19 5.69 6.59
N PHE A 32 8.28 5.61 7.35
CA PHE A 32 9.63 5.98 6.89
C PHE A 32 9.70 7.40 6.27
N GLY A 33 8.92 8.35 6.77
CA GLY A 33 8.82 9.71 6.24
C GLY A 33 7.96 9.85 4.97
N LYS A 34 7.38 8.76 4.47
CA LYS A 34 6.56 8.69 3.26
C LYS A 34 5.07 8.67 3.61
N ASP A 35 4.22 9.14 2.71
CA ASP A 35 2.77 9.12 2.86
C ASP A 35 2.26 7.69 2.99
N ALA A 36 1.40 7.44 3.98
CA ALA A 36 0.93 6.10 4.30
C ALA A 36 -0.52 6.13 4.78
N LEU A 37 -1.20 5.01 4.56
CA LEU A 37 -2.51 4.73 5.14
C LEU A 37 -2.34 3.69 6.24
N LYS A 38 -2.97 3.97 7.37
CA LYS A 38 -2.87 3.16 8.57
C LYS A 38 -4.26 2.71 8.98
N TYR A 39 -4.38 1.45 9.34
CA TYR A 39 -5.54 0.94 10.05
C TYR A 39 -5.15 0.80 11.52
N GLU A 40 -5.93 1.42 12.41
CA GLU A 40 -5.60 1.63 13.82
C GLU A 40 -4.20 2.26 14.01
N SER A 41 -3.19 1.42 14.29
CA SER A 41 -1.80 1.81 14.52
C SER A 41 -0.83 1.28 13.45
N LYS A 42 -1.27 0.32 12.63
CA LYS A 42 -0.45 -0.45 11.69
C LYS A 42 -0.55 0.17 10.30
N ALA A 43 0.58 0.39 9.64
CA ALA A 43 0.58 0.80 8.24
C ALA A 43 0.11 -0.37 7.37
N ILE A 44 -0.87 -0.10 6.51
CA ILE A 44 -1.41 -1.08 5.56
C ILE A 44 -1.14 -0.68 4.11
N ALA A 45 -0.85 0.60 3.86
CA ALA A 45 -0.46 1.07 2.55
C ALA A 45 0.55 2.22 2.65
N CYS A 46 1.42 2.39 1.66
CA CYS A 46 2.44 3.43 1.65
C CYS A 46 2.79 3.86 0.23
N LEU A 47 2.79 5.17 -0.02
CA LEU A 47 3.16 5.76 -1.29
C LEU A 47 4.65 6.08 -1.33
N LEU A 48 5.35 5.53 -2.31
CA LEU A 48 6.76 5.73 -2.58
C LEU A 48 6.91 6.19 -4.03
N GLU A 49 7.14 7.48 -4.26
CA GLU A 49 7.25 8.04 -5.61
C GLU A 49 5.99 7.74 -6.44
N ASP A 50 6.11 6.94 -7.48
CA ASP A 50 5.04 6.46 -8.34
C ASP A 50 4.49 5.07 -7.95
N VAL A 51 5.03 4.45 -6.90
CA VAL A 51 4.68 3.09 -6.46
C VAL A 51 3.88 3.13 -5.16
N MET A 52 2.73 2.46 -5.17
CA MET A 52 1.92 2.26 -3.97
C MET A 52 2.13 0.86 -3.41
N GLY A 53 2.64 0.78 -2.18
CA GLY A 53 2.79 -0.44 -1.41
C GLY A 53 1.52 -0.78 -0.64
N PHE A 54 1.12 -2.06 -0.63
CA PHE A 54 -0.04 -2.58 0.10
C PHE A 54 0.30 -3.84 0.89
N LYS A 55 -0.06 -3.90 2.17
CA LYS A 55 0.08 -5.07 3.05
C LYS A 55 -1.07 -6.05 2.83
N VAL A 56 -1.00 -6.85 1.77
CA VAL A 56 -2.06 -7.82 1.43
C VAL A 56 -1.83 -9.22 2.03
N GLY A 57 -0.69 -9.44 2.71
CA GLY A 57 -0.31 -10.74 3.28
C GLY A 57 0.38 -11.66 2.26
N ARG A 58 1.45 -12.34 2.65
CA ARG A 58 2.32 -13.11 1.74
C ARG A 58 1.62 -14.19 0.93
N ASP A 59 0.74 -14.96 1.56
CA ASP A 59 0.11 -16.14 0.94
C ASP A 59 -1.33 -15.86 0.46
N SER A 60 -1.74 -14.60 0.43
CA SER A 60 -3.10 -14.21 0.05
C SER A 60 -3.33 -14.30 -1.46
N GLU A 61 -4.61 -14.42 -1.84
CA GLU A 61 -5.00 -14.32 -3.25
C GLU A 61 -4.68 -12.93 -3.82
N ALA A 62 -4.87 -11.88 -3.03
CA ALA A 62 -4.54 -10.52 -3.44
C ALA A 62 -3.04 -10.36 -3.77
N MET A 63 -2.14 -10.98 -3.03
CA MET A 63 -0.71 -11.02 -3.37
C MET A 63 -0.47 -11.67 -4.73
N ARG A 64 -1.04 -12.86 -4.95
CA ARG A 64 -0.88 -13.60 -6.22
C ARG A 64 -1.41 -12.81 -7.40
N THR A 65 -2.57 -12.18 -7.25
CA THR A 65 -3.20 -11.36 -8.30
C THR A 65 -2.38 -10.09 -8.56
N ALA A 66 -1.94 -9.40 -7.51
CA ALA A 66 -1.15 -8.18 -7.64
C ALA A 66 0.18 -8.40 -8.34
N MET A 67 0.85 -9.52 -8.06
CA MET A 67 2.11 -9.90 -8.70
C MET A 67 1.98 -10.18 -10.21
N ALA A 68 0.76 -10.34 -10.72
CA ALA A 68 0.51 -10.46 -12.15
C ALA A 68 0.37 -9.09 -12.86
N TYR A 69 0.28 -7.98 -12.10
CA TYR A 69 0.16 -6.65 -12.67
C TYR A 69 1.50 -6.18 -13.28
N PRO A 70 1.49 -5.48 -14.42
CA PRO A 70 2.70 -4.97 -15.03
C PRO A 70 3.51 -4.08 -14.09
N GLY A 71 4.76 -4.46 -13.82
CA GLY A 71 5.67 -3.72 -12.95
C GLY A 71 5.43 -3.89 -11.45
N ALA A 72 4.50 -4.76 -11.04
CA ALA A 72 4.33 -5.06 -9.63
C ALA A 72 5.47 -5.94 -9.08
N GLU A 73 5.90 -5.65 -7.87
CA GLU A 73 6.97 -6.37 -7.18
C GLU A 73 6.78 -6.34 -5.66
N LEU A 74 7.66 -7.00 -4.90
CA LEU A 74 7.61 -6.90 -3.44
C LEU A 74 8.02 -5.49 -3.01
N PHE A 75 7.23 -4.89 -2.11
CA PHE A 75 7.45 -3.51 -1.72
C PHE A 75 8.67 -3.36 -0.78
N ASP A 76 9.61 -2.49 -1.13
CA ASP A 76 10.73 -2.09 -0.27
C ASP A 76 10.65 -0.60 0.10
N PRO A 77 10.00 -0.25 1.24
CA PRO A 77 9.92 1.14 1.67
C PRO A 77 11.27 1.72 2.14
N SER A 78 12.26 0.86 2.43
CA SER A 78 13.57 1.27 2.92
C SER A 78 14.55 1.63 1.80
N GLY A 79 14.31 1.10 0.58
CA GLY A 79 15.23 1.23 -0.54
C GLY A 79 16.61 0.58 -0.29
N GLN A 80 16.69 -0.37 0.65
CA GLN A 80 17.94 -1.04 1.04
C GLN A 80 18.05 -2.48 0.49
N GLY A 81 17.16 -2.88 -0.44
CA GLY A 81 17.09 -4.23 -0.98
C GLY A 81 16.51 -5.24 0.01
N ARG A 82 15.62 -4.79 0.90
CA ARG A 82 14.97 -5.62 1.93
C ARG A 82 13.45 -5.50 1.83
N PRO A 83 12.84 -6.03 0.76
CA PRO A 83 11.42 -5.92 0.55
C PRO A 83 10.63 -6.71 1.60
N PHE A 84 9.47 -6.18 1.96
CA PHE A 84 8.55 -6.83 2.89
C PHE A 84 7.78 -7.92 2.15
N ARG A 85 7.84 -9.16 2.66
CA ARG A 85 7.24 -10.34 2.00
C ARG A 85 5.70 -10.32 2.00
N ASP A 86 5.11 -9.57 2.91
CA ASP A 86 3.65 -9.42 3.03
C ASP A 86 3.11 -8.22 2.25
N TRP A 87 3.98 -7.51 1.53
CA TRP A 87 3.64 -6.29 0.83
C TRP A 87 3.94 -6.39 -0.66
N VAL A 88 3.02 -5.88 -1.45
CA VAL A 88 3.18 -5.70 -2.89
C VAL A 88 3.25 -4.22 -3.21
N GLY A 89 4.23 -3.82 -4.01
CA GLY A 89 4.36 -2.51 -4.60
C GLY A 89 3.77 -2.54 -6.00
N VAL A 90 2.84 -1.62 -6.29
CA VAL A 90 2.19 -1.52 -7.59
C VAL A 90 2.42 -0.11 -8.16
N PRO A 91 3.04 0.02 -9.34
CA PRO A 91 3.32 1.30 -9.96
C PRO A 91 2.04 2.01 -10.42
N GLU A 92 2.14 3.32 -10.65
CA GLU A 92 1.04 4.16 -11.13
C GLU A 92 0.48 3.69 -12.49
N SER A 93 1.28 2.97 -13.30
CA SER A 93 0.82 2.33 -14.53
C SER A 93 -0.29 1.28 -14.30
N SER A 94 -0.46 0.81 -13.07
CA SER A 94 -1.53 -0.09 -12.62
C SER A 94 -2.38 0.53 -11.51
N MET A 95 -2.45 1.87 -11.45
CA MET A 95 -3.19 2.62 -10.41
C MET A 95 -4.67 2.26 -10.32
N SER A 96 -5.30 1.81 -11.41
CA SER A 96 -6.70 1.36 -11.41
C SER A 96 -6.99 0.20 -10.45
N HIS A 97 -5.96 -0.51 -10.00
CA HIS A 97 -6.08 -1.62 -9.05
C HIS A 97 -5.81 -1.20 -7.59
N TRP A 98 -5.37 0.03 -7.33
CA TRP A 98 -4.96 0.47 -6.00
C TRP A 98 -6.08 0.44 -4.97
N GLU A 99 -7.30 0.88 -5.33
CA GLU A 99 -8.43 0.80 -4.40
C GLU A 99 -8.75 -0.66 -4.02
N THR A 100 -8.75 -1.57 -4.99
CA THR A 100 -8.98 -3.00 -4.75
C THR A 100 -7.94 -3.59 -3.81
N LEU A 101 -6.66 -3.23 -4.00
CA LEU A 101 -5.57 -3.69 -3.14
C LEU A 101 -5.62 -3.07 -1.74
N LEU A 102 -6.03 -1.80 -1.62
CA LEU A 102 -6.26 -1.16 -0.33
C LEU A 102 -7.34 -1.90 0.47
N ARG A 103 -8.46 -2.24 -0.18
CA ARG A 103 -9.53 -3.03 0.44
C ARG A 103 -9.03 -4.41 0.86
N ALA A 104 -8.24 -5.08 0.03
CA ALA A 104 -7.62 -6.37 0.39
C ALA A 104 -6.66 -6.24 1.59
N ALA A 105 -5.87 -5.16 1.65
CA ALA A 105 -4.98 -4.88 2.78
C ALA A 105 -5.78 -4.60 4.06
N LEU A 106 -6.91 -3.90 3.96
CA LEU A 106 -7.82 -3.69 5.08
C LEU A 106 -8.43 -5.00 5.58
N THR A 107 -8.89 -5.88 4.68
CA THR A 107 -9.36 -7.24 5.03
C THR A 107 -8.27 -8.05 5.73
N ALA A 108 -7.02 -7.99 5.23
CA ALA A 108 -5.89 -8.65 5.86
C ALA A 108 -5.54 -8.08 7.24
N ALA A 109 -5.72 -6.77 7.43
CA ALA A 109 -5.51 -6.11 8.72
C ALA A 109 -6.53 -6.59 9.76
N HIS A 110 -7.82 -6.62 9.40
CA HIS A 110 -8.88 -7.17 10.26
C HIS A 110 -8.58 -8.62 10.67
N ALA A 111 -8.23 -9.48 9.72
CA ALA A 111 -7.94 -10.89 10.00
C ALA A 111 -6.72 -11.09 10.92
N ALA A 112 -5.77 -10.15 10.94
CA ALA A 112 -4.59 -10.20 11.80
C ALA A 112 -4.85 -9.67 13.22
N ASP A 113 -5.95 -8.95 13.44
CA ASP A 113 -6.39 -8.50 14.77
C ASP A 113 -7.31 -9.53 15.46
N ASP A 114 -7.86 -10.50 14.71
CA ASP A 114 -8.66 -11.63 15.21
C ASP A 114 -7.82 -12.83 15.71
N GLU A 115 -6.49 -12.77 15.67
CA GLU A 115 -5.62 -13.86 16.16
C GLU A 115 -5.42 -13.74 17.70
N PRO A 116 -5.87 -14.74 18.50
CA PRO A 116 -5.91 -14.67 19.97
C PRO A 116 -4.56 -14.84 20.68
#